data_AF-K1R8J1-F1
#
_entry.id   AF-K1R8J1-F1
#
_cell.length_a   1.000
_cell.length_b   1.000
_cell.length_c   1.000
_cell.angle_alpha   90.00
_cell.angle_beta   90.00
_cell.angle_gamma   90.00
#
_symmetry.space_group_name_H-M   'P 1'
#
loop_
_entity.id
_entity.type
_entity.pdbx_description
1 polymer ?
#
loop_
_entity_poly.entity_id
_entity_poly.type
_entity_poly.pdbx_seq_one_letter_code
_entity_poly.pdbx_strand_id
1 'polypeptide(L)'
;MTTYKIKIKTGDRLGAGTNANVEIVLFDGSGKHTKPAKLDNWFRDDFERGHVDIFTIKDDTNVPEVTEIKLRRDTAGLFSDWYVDQVEVMNKNTKITSVFPVLRWIRPNVDLFIARHDTFLPQFDPRPQQRNAELQEKRSLYEYEEKIPGLPVQVKNVPEDEVYSISKKWDIAAKKLRLRTEKGLDKIFGCGPWKTFDDLTSVYSSYFKRPKAVDDWKSDESFGWQRLNSVNPNLIYLCKEIPTKFGVTEDDLASFLEGLTISEAISKKRLFLIDLEILDGVTCFKEYVCPAPIALFFVNDKGQLVPVAIQLFQQKGPDNPVFLPSDPPNTWLFAKMWYNVADTSYHQSVSHLENFK
;
A
#
# COMPACT_ATOMS: atom_id res chain seq x y z
N MET A 1 -34.46 -19.00 -35.03
CA MET A 1 -33.70 -19.34 -33.82
C MET A 1 -32.27 -18.78 -33.92
N THR A 2 -31.91 -17.86 -33.05
CA THR A 2 -30.56 -17.30 -32.90
C THR A 2 -29.82 -18.05 -31.80
N THR A 3 -28.53 -18.32 -32.01
CA THR A 3 -27.67 -18.99 -31.02
C THR A 3 -26.71 -17.99 -30.39
N TYR A 4 -26.58 -18.03 -29.07
CA TYR A 4 -25.63 -17.22 -28.31
C TYR A 4 -24.63 -18.12 -27.59
N LYS A 5 -23.37 -17.70 -27.57
CA LYS A 5 -22.33 -18.29 -26.72
C LYS A 5 -22.13 -17.36 -25.54
N ILE A 6 -22.28 -17.89 -24.33
CA ILE A 6 -22.12 -17.14 -23.10
C ILE A 6 -20.90 -17.69 -22.40
N LYS A 7 -19.95 -16.84 -22.03
CA LYS A 7 -18.77 -17.20 -21.25
C LYS A 7 -18.83 -16.44 -19.94
N ILE A 8 -18.77 -17.15 -18.81
CA ILE A 8 -18.86 -16.55 -17.48
C ILE A 8 -17.57 -16.87 -16.75
N LYS A 9 -16.97 -15.85 -16.12
CA LYS A 9 -15.84 -16.01 -15.20
C LYS A 9 -16.35 -15.83 -13.78
N THR A 10 -16.32 -16.90 -12.99
CA THR A 10 -16.50 -16.81 -11.53
C THR A 10 -15.23 -16.24 -10.92
N GLY A 11 -15.36 -15.32 -9.96
CA GLY A 11 -14.21 -14.70 -9.32
C GLY A 11 -13.47 -15.65 -8.38
N ASP A 12 -12.28 -15.22 -7.96
CA ASP A 12 -11.39 -16.00 -7.08
C ASP A 12 -11.49 -15.56 -5.60
N ARG A 13 -12.62 -14.94 -5.21
CA ARG A 13 -12.90 -14.62 -3.80
C ARG A 13 -13.18 -15.90 -3.01
N LEU A 14 -12.94 -15.89 -1.70
CA LEU A 14 -13.29 -17.01 -0.83
C LEU A 14 -14.81 -17.26 -0.91
N GLY A 15 -15.24 -18.51 -1.14
CA GLY A 15 -16.66 -18.85 -1.26
C GLY A 15 -17.34 -18.37 -2.55
N ALA A 16 -16.60 -17.96 -3.58
CA ALA A 16 -17.17 -17.37 -4.79
C ALA A 16 -17.93 -18.35 -5.71
N GLY A 17 -17.77 -19.66 -5.54
CA GLY A 17 -18.41 -20.68 -6.39
C GLY A 17 -19.81 -21.05 -5.91
N THR A 18 -20.66 -21.53 -6.82
CA THR A 18 -22.08 -21.79 -6.53
C THR A 18 -22.59 -23.10 -7.13
N ASN A 19 -23.48 -23.76 -6.39
CA ASN A 19 -24.29 -24.90 -6.87
C ASN A 19 -25.74 -24.51 -7.20
N ALA A 20 -26.04 -23.20 -7.25
CA ALA A 20 -27.39 -22.70 -7.52
C ALA A 20 -27.74 -22.81 -9.01
N ASN A 21 -29.05 -22.87 -9.31
CA ASN A 21 -29.48 -22.74 -10.70
C ASN A 21 -29.34 -21.29 -11.14
N VAL A 22 -28.65 -21.06 -12.26
CA VAL A 22 -28.43 -19.73 -12.83
C VAL A 22 -29.24 -19.55 -14.10
N GLU A 23 -29.89 -18.39 -14.21
CA GLU A 23 -30.65 -17.96 -15.38
C GLU A 23 -30.11 -16.64 -15.92
N ILE A 24 -30.16 -16.50 -17.25
CA ILE A 24 -29.79 -15.27 -17.96
C ILE A 24 -30.87 -14.84 -18.94
N VAL A 25 -31.06 -13.54 -19.08
CA VAL A 25 -31.83 -12.90 -20.15
C VAL A 25 -30.96 -11.87 -20.86
N LEU A 26 -31.01 -11.84 -22.19
CA LEU A 26 -30.25 -10.92 -23.03
C LEU A 26 -31.18 -9.83 -23.59
N PHE A 27 -30.77 -8.57 -23.49
CA PHE A 27 -31.54 -7.40 -23.98
C PHE A 27 -30.76 -6.64 -25.06
N ASP A 28 -31.48 -6.10 -26.04
CA ASP A 28 -30.97 -5.04 -26.92
C ASP A 28 -31.28 -3.63 -26.38
N GLY A 29 -30.75 -2.62 -27.05
CA GLY A 29 -30.92 -1.22 -26.64
C GLY A 29 -32.35 -0.68 -26.79
N SER A 30 -33.28 -1.45 -27.37
CA SER A 30 -34.70 -1.09 -27.53
C SER A 30 -35.60 -1.76 -26.50
N GLY A 31 -35.06 -2.63 -25.64
CA GLY A 31 -35.80 -3.39 -24.64
C GLY A 31 -36.32 -4.74 -25.13
N LYS A 32 -36.01 -5.14 -26.38
CA LYS A 32 -36.31 -6.49 -26.88
C LYS A 32 -35.35 -7.49 -26.23
N HIS A 33 -35.89 -8.63 -25.81
CA HIS A 33 -35.15 -9.60 -25.00
C HIS A 33 -35.42 -11.06 -25.37
N THR A 34 -34.49 -11.95 -25.01
CA THR A 34 -34.70 -13.41 -25.06
C THR A 34 -35.65 -13.88 -23.95
N LYS A 35 -36.09 -15.14 -24.01
CA LYS A 35 -36.68 -15.82 -22.84
C LYS A 35 -35.58 -16.08 -21.79
N PRO A 36 -35.96 -16.27 -20.50
CA PRO A 36 -35.02 -16.77 -19.49
C PRO A 36 -34.42 -18.12 -19.93
N ALA A 37 -33.10 -18.18 -19.94
CA ALA A 37 -32.35 -19.39 -20.29
C ALA A 37 -31.57 -19.86 -19.06
N LYS A 38 -31.75 -21.14 -18.70
CA LYS A 38 -30.93 -21.80 -17.67
C LYS A 38 -29.53 -22.06 -18.21
N LEU A 39 -28.53 -21.80 -17.38
CA LEU A 39 -27.13 -22.05 -17.67
C LEU A 39 -26.68 -23.30 -16.92
N ASP A 40 -26.51 -24.38 -17.66
CA ASP A 40 -26.15 -25.69 -17.12
C ASP A 40 -25.43 -26.50 -18.21
N ASN A 41 -24.29 -27.07 -17.87
CA ASN A 41 -23.60 -28.11 -18.63
C ASN A 41 -23.79 -29.44 -17.91
N TRP A 42 -24.74 -30.26 -18.38
CA TRP A 42 -25.25 -31.53 -17.79
C TRP A 42 -24.24 -32.55 -17.21
N PHE A 43 -22.91 -32.39 -17.41
CA PHE A 43 -21.89 -33.27 -16.85
C PHE A 43 -20.65 -32.53 -16.31
N ARG A 44 -20.80 -31.26 -15.93
CA ARG A 44 -19.74 -30.45 -15.35
C ARG A 44 -20.23 -29.78 -14.08
N ASP A 45 -19.30 -29.64 -13.15
CA ASP A 45 -19.47 -28.72 -12.04
C ASP A 45 -19.20 -27.32 -12.59
N ASP A 46 -20.26 -26.53 -12.74
CA ASP A 46 -20.20 -25.20 -13.32
C ASP A 46 -20.03 -24.16 -12.21
N PHE A 47 -19.50 -22.99 -12.56
CA PHE A 47 -19.39 -21.82 -11.68
C PHE A 47 -18.43 -21.98 -10.50
N GLU A 48 -17.44 -22.86 -10.62
CA GLU A 48 -16.39 -23.04 -9.62
C GLU A 48 -15.54 -21.78 -9.41
N ARG A 49 -15.06 -21.58 -8.18
CA ARG A 49 -14.24 -20.40 -7.81
C ARG A 49 -13.05 -20.25 -8.76
N GLY A 50 -12.93 -19.08 -9.40
CA GLY A 50 -11.85 -18.76 -10.34
C GLY A 50 -11.94 -19.43 -11.71
N HIS A 51 -12.97 -20.23 -11.97
CA HIS A 51 -13.17 -20.93 -13.23
C HIS A 51 -13.90 -20.08 -14.29
N VAL A 52 -13.79 -20.52 -15.53
CA VAL A 52 -14.48 -19.95 -16.68
C VAL A 52 -15.32 -21.02 -17.35
N ASP A 53 -16.62 -20.78 -17.40
CA ASP A 53 -17.60 -21.70 -17.99
C ASP A 53 -18.21 -21.12 -19.25
N ILE A 54 -18.55 -22.00 -20.21
CA ILE A 54 -19.07 -21.62 -21.52
C ILE A 54 -20.38 -22.36 -21.76
N PHE A 55 -21.43 -21.59 -22.01
CA PHE A 55 -22.77 -22.07 -22.28
C PHE A 55 -23.20 -21.71 -23.71
N THR A 56 -24.10 -22.51 -24.28
CA THR A 56 -24.76 -22.20 -25.55
C THR A 56 -26.26 -22.16 -25.34
N ILE A 57 -26.87 -20.99 -25.56
CA ILE A 57 -28.32 -20.82 -25.49
C ILE A 57 -28.89 -20.55 -26.89
N LYS A 58 -30.15 -20.91 -27.11
CA LYS A 58 -30.88 -20.66 -28.35
C LYS A 58 -32.22 -20.02 -28.03
N ASP A 59 -32.57 -18.97 -28.78
CA ASP A 59 -33.84 -18.27 -28.63
C ASP A 59 -34.45 -17.93 -29.99
N ASP A 60 -35.77 -17.78 -30.08
CA ASP A 60 -36.43 -17.35 -31.31
C ASP A 60 -36.24 -15.84 -31.56
N THR A 61 -35.97 -15.09 -30.50
CA THR A 61 -35.71 -13.66 -30.51
C THR A 61 -34.27 -13.37 -30.90
N ASN A 62 -34.10 -12.65 -32.00
CA ASN A 62 -32.80 -12.13 -32.42
C ASN A 62 -32.49 -10.79 -31.74
N VAL A 63 -31.46 -10.78 -30.90
CA VAL A 63 -30.81 -9.65 -30.23
C VAL A 63 -29.43 -9.52 -30.91
N PRO A 64 -29.29 -8.68 -31.95
CA PRO A 64 -28.08 -8.63 -32.79
C PRO A 64 -26.82 -8.25 -32.02
N GLU A 65 -26.96 -7.26 -31.14
CA GLU A 65 -25.98 -6.80 -30.17
C GLU A 65 -26.66 -6.77 -28.80
N VAL A 66 -26.03 -7.42 -27.81
CA VAL A 66 -26.54 -7.44 -26.44
C VAL A 66 -26.00 -6.21 -25.72
N THR A 67 -26.88 -5.38 -25.17
CA THR A 67 -26.50 -4.13 -24.49
C THR A 67 -26.73 -4.19 -22.98
N GLU A 68 -27.61 -5.07 -22.52
CA GLU A 68 -27.86 -5.36 -21.11
C GLU A 68 -28.09 -6.86 -20.92
N ILE A 69 -27.63 -7.40 -19.81
CA ILE A 69 -27.96 -8.76 -19.36
C ILE A 69 -28.70 -8.68 -18.03
N LYS A 70 -29.58 -9.66 -17.80
CA LYS A 70 -30.16 -9.91 -16.49
C LYS A 70 -29.68 -11.28 -16.00
N LEU A 71 -29.00 -11.32 -14.88
CA LEU A 71 -28.60 -12.55 -14.19
C LEU A 71 -29.52 -12.78 -12.98
N ARG A 72 -29.91 -14.03 -12.77
CA ARG A 72 -30.65 -14.47 -11.59
C ARG A 72 -30.11 -15.82 -11.15
N ARG A 73 -30.01 -16.04 -9.85
CA ARG A 73 -29.81 -17.37 -9.27
C ARG A 73 -30.90 -17.71 -8.27
N ASP A 74 -31.12 -18.98 -8.01
CA ASP A 74 -31.96 -19.44 -6.91
C ASP A 74 -31.12 -19.76 -5.63
N THR A 75 -31.74 -20.49 -4.70
CA THR A 75 -31.13 -20.95 -3.45
C THR A 75 -30.86 -22.46 -3.46
N ALA A 76 -30.82 -23.11 -4.63
CA ALA A 76 -30.52 -24.53 -4.71
C ALA A 76 -29.05 -24.80 -4.34
N GLY A 77 -28.78 -25.99 -3.80
CA GLY A 77 -27.44 -26.44 -3.43
C GLY A 77 -26.89 -25.88 -2.11
N LEU A 78 -25.80 -26.50 -1.64
CA LEU A 78 -24.98 -25.96 -0.54
C LEU A 78 -23.98 -24.94 -1.12
N PHE A 79 -23.63 -23.91 -0.34
CA PHE A 79 -22.75 -22.81 -0.77
C PHE A 79 -23.29 -22.07 -2.01
N SER A 80 -24.49 -21.48 -1.88
CA SER A 80 -25.16 -20.85 -3.02
C SER A 80 -24.60 -19.48 -3.40
N ASP A 81 -23.70 -18.90 -2.60
CA ASP A 81 -23.12 -17.59 -2.90
C ASP A 81 -22.32 -17.62 -4.20
N TRP A 82 -22.38 -16.54 -4.97
CA TRP A 82 -21.75 -16.53 -6.28
C TRP A 82 -21.16 -15.16 -6.57
N TYR A 83 -19.85 -15.09 -6.75
CA TYR A 83 -19.20 -13.86 -7.17
C TYR A 83 -18.79 -13.98 -8.64
N VAL A 84 -19.32 -13.09 -9.47
CA VAL A 84 -19.04 -13.10 -10.92
C VAL A 84 -18.07 -11.99 -11.25
N ASP A 85 -16.94 -12.32 -11.89
CA ASP A 85 -16.02 -11.32 -12.42
C ASP A 85 -16.60 -10.67 -13.67
N GLN A 86 -17.00 -11.49 -14.63
CA GLN A 86 -17.34 -11.04 -15.98
C GLN A 86 -18.24 -12.03 -16.71
N VAL A 87 -19.13 -11.49 -17.55
CA VAL A 87 -19.87 -12.24 -18.56
C VAL A 87 -19.52 -11.71 -19.95
N GLU A 88 -19.22 -12.60 -20.88
CA GLU A 88 -19.09 -12.29 -22.31
C GLU A 88 -20.22 -12.99 -23.07
N VAL A 89 -20.91 -12.27 -23.95
CA VAL A 89 -22.00 -12.81 -24.77
C VAL A 89 -21.71 -12.57 -26.23
N MET A 90 -21.61 -13.65 -27.01
CA MET A 90 -21.42 -13.61 -28.46
C MET A 90 -22.67 -14.11 -29.18
N ASN A 91 -23.27 -13.26 -30.02
CA ASN A 91 -24.29 -13.70 -30.97
C ASN A 91 -23.61 -14.44 -32.13
N LYS A 92 -23.92 -15.73 -32.34
CA LYS A 92 -23.23 -16.55 -33.36
C LYS A 92 -23.60 -16.16 -34.79
N ASN A 93 -24.71 -15.46 -35.00
CA ASN A 93 -25.16 -15.02 -36.32
C ASN A 93 -24.42 -13.73 -36.72
N THR A 94 -24.38 -12.73 -35.84
CA THR A 94 -23.75 -11.43 -36.12
C THR A 94 -22.25 -11.40 -35.82
N LYS A 95 -21.75 -12.37 -35.03
CA LYS A 95 -20.37 -12.42 -34.49
C LYS A 95 -20.02 -11.28 -33.53
N ILE A 96 -20.99 -10.43 -33.17
CA ILE A 96 -20.80 -9.37 -32.18
C ILE A 96 -20.66 -10.00 -30.80
N THR A 97 -19.64 -9.55 -30.06
CA THR A 97 -19.37 -9.95 -28.68
C THR A 97 -19.50 -8.75 -27.76
N SER A 98 -20.35 -8.87 -26.75
CA SER A 98 -20.56 -7.87 -25.70
C SER A 98 -19.96 -8.35 -24.39
N VAL A 99 -19.33 -7.45 -23.65
CA VAL A 99 -18.64 -7.76 -22.39
C VAL A 99 -19.27 -6.97 -21.25
N PHE A 100 -19.56 -7.69 -20.17
CA PHE A 100 -20.24 -7.20 -18.97
C PHE A 100 -19.33 -7.48 -17.76
N PRO A 101 -18.56 -6.48 -17.28
CA PRO A 101 -17.86 -6.62 -16.01
C PRO A 101 -18.92 -6.63 -14.89
N VAL A 102 -19.03 -7.74 -14.16
CA VAL A 102 -20.07 -7.88 -13.13
C VAL A 102 -19.51 -7.43 -11.79
N LEU A 103 -18.39 -8.04 -11.36
CA LEU A 103 -17.64 -7.72 -10.13
C LEU A 103 -18.54 -7.58 -8.89
N ARG A 104 -19.54 -8.46 -8.78
CA ARG A 104 -20.57 -8.43 -7.73
C ARG A 104 -20.88 -9.84 -7.24
N TRP A 105 -21.26 -9.92 -5.97
CA TRP A 105 -21.98 -11.06 -5.44
C TRP A 105 -23.40 -11.07 -5.99
N ILE A 106 -23.81 -12.19 -6.59
CA ILE A 106 -25.17 -12.39 -7.09
C ILE A 106 -26.02 -12.86 -5.92
N ARG A 107 -27.04 -12.07 -5.57
CA ARG A 107 -27.96 -12.40 -4.48
C ARG A 107 -28.99 -13.45 -4.93
N PRO A 108 -29.41 -14.34 -4.02
CA PRO A 108 -30.43 -15.32 -4.36
C PRO A 108 -31.75 -14.63 -4.64
N ASN A 109 -32.45 -15.08 -5.69
CA ASN A 109 -33.78 -14.62 -6.06
C ASN A 109 -33.91 -13.12 -6.38
N VAL A 110 -32.79 -12.43 -6.61
CA VAL A 110 -32.75 -11.03 -7.05
C VAL A 110 -32.33 -10.98 -8.51
N ASP A 111 -33.08 -10.23 -9.32
CA ASP A 111 -32.71 -9.96 -10.70
C ASP A 111 -31.63 -8.88 -10.72
N LEU A 112 -30.44 -9.22 -11.24
CA LEU A 112 -29.33 -8.28 -11.40
C LEU A 112 -29.21 -7.88 -12.86
N PHE A 113 -29.45 -6.61 -13.16
CA PHE A 113 -29.28 -6.04 -14.49
C PHE A 113 -27.89 -5.42 -14.61
N ILE A 114 -27.15 -5.81 -15.65
CA ILE A 114 -25.81 -5.30 -15.94
C ILE A 114 -25.80 -4.80 -17.39
N ALA A 115 -25.61 -3.50 -17.56
CA ALA A 115 -25.41 -2.92 -18.88
C ALA A 115 -23.98 -3.18 -19.38
N ARG A 116 -23.76 -2.99 -20.67
CA ARG A 116 -22.42 -3.06 -21.26
C ARG A 116 -21.47 -2.10 -20.53
N HIS A 117 -20.34 -2.61 -20.06
CA HIS A 117 -19.33 -1.90 -19.25
C HIS A 117 -19.79 -1.39 -17.87
N ASP A 118 -21.09 -1.26 -17.60
CA ASP A 118 -21.65 -0.99 -16.27
C ASP A 118 -21.14 0.31 -15.60
N THR A 119 -20.85 1.33 -16.43
CA THR A 119 -20.30 2.63 -15.98
C THR A 119 -21.31 3.76 -16.13
N PHE A 120 -22.08 4.05 -15.08
CA PHE A 120 -23.01 5.20 -15.06
C PHE A 120 -22.75 6.10 -13.86
N LEU A 121 -22.83 7.42 -14.08
CA LEU A 121 -22.98 8.35 -12.97
C LEU A 121 -24.39 8.22 -12.35
N PRO A 122 -24.59 8.59 -11.06
CA PRO A 122 -25.87 8.47 -10.38
C PRO A 122 -27.07 9.02 -11.16
N GLN A 123 -26.91 10.20 -11.76
CA GLN A 123 -27.97 10.91 -12.50
C GLN A 123 -28.31 10.29 -13.87
N PHE A 124 -27.49 9.37 -14.39
CA PHE A 124 -27.67 8.76 -15.71
C PHE A 124 -27.90 7.25 -15.64
N ASP A 125 -28.11 6.71 -14.45
CA ASP A 125 -28.29 5.27 -14.30
C ASP A 125 -29.70 4.83 -14.66
N PRO A 126 -29.84 3.85 -15.57
CA PRO A 126 -31.14 3.29 -15.91
C PRO A 126 -31.76 2.48 -14.75
N ARG A 127 -30.99 2.09 -13.72
CA ARG A 127 -31.41 1.19 -12.62
C ARG A 127 -31.12 1.78 -11.22
N PRO A 128 -31.63 2.98 -10.87
CA PRO A 128 -31.28 3.66 -9.63
C PRO A 128 -31.69 2.87 -8.36
N GLN A 129 -32.78 2.09 -8.40
CA GLN A 129 -33.17 1.25 -7.26
C GLN A 129 -32.14 0.15 -6.98
N GLN A 130 -31.60 -0.49 -8.03
CA GLN A 130 -30.58 -1.53 -7.89
C GLN A 130 -29.30 -0.94 -7.29
N ARG A 131 -28.82 0.19 -7.83
CA ARG A 131 -27.67 0.89 -7.24
C ARG A 131 -27.89 1.23 -5.79
N ASN A 132 -29.04 1.80 -5.44
CA ASN A 132 -29.32 2.21 -4.05
C ASN A 132 -29.32 1.01 -3.09
N ALA A 133 -29.86 -0.14 -3.52
CA ALA A 133 -29.82 -1.37 -2.74
C ALA A 133 -28.38 -1.89 -2.54
N GLU A 134 -27.55 -1.88 -3.58
CA GLU A 134 -26.13 -2.27 -3.51
C GLU A 134 -25.33 -1.29 -2.63
N LEU A 135 -25.59 0.02 -2.72
CA LEU A 135 -24.94 1.03 -1.88
C LEU A 135 -25.33 0.88 -0.40
N GLN A 136 -26.59 0.58 -0.11
CA GLN A 136 -27.05 0.35 1.26
C GLN A 136 -26.36 -0.87 1.87
N GLU A 137 -26.23 -1.95 1.11
CA GLU A 137 -25.48 -3.14 1.52
C GLU A 137 -24.01 -2.81 1.80
N LYS A 138 -23.34 -2.13 0.86
CA LYS A 138 -21.95 -1.71 1.05
C LYS A 138 -21.79 -0.85 2.30
N ARG A 139 -22.71 0.06 2.59
CA ARG A 139 -22.67 0.85 3.84
C ARG A 139 -22.82 0.02 5.10
N SER A 140 -23.63 -1.05 5.07
CA SER A 140 -23.73 -1.98 6.20
C SER A 140 -22.52 -2.91 6.34
N LEU A 141 -21.83 -3.19 5.24
CA LEU A 141 -20.66 -4.06 5.21
C LEU A 141 -19.38 -3.31 5.62
N TYR A 142 -19.24 -2.06 5.17
CA TYR A 142 -18.10 -1.19 5.43
C TYR A 142 -18.47 -0.13 6.48
N GLU A 143 -18.63 -0.57 7.73
CA GLU A 143 -18.73 0.34 8.87
C GLU A 143 -17.36 0.91 9.23
N TYR A 144 -17.32 2.18 9.62
CA TYR A 144 -16.11 2.86 10.04
C TYR A 144 -16.10 3.07 11.56
N GLU A 145 -14.93 2.98 12.15
CA GLU A 145 -14.69 3.34 13.54
C GLU A 145 -13.34 4.04 13.70
N GLU A 146 -13.26 4.93 14.67
CA GLU A 146 -11.99 5.51 15.11
C GLU A 146 -11.39 4.57 16.15
N LYS A 147 -10.49 3.66 15.72
CA LYS A 147 -9.91 2.65 16.62
C LYS A 147 -9.01 3.25 17.69
N ILE A 148 -8.39 4.39 17.38
CA ILE A 148 -7.51 5.14 18.27
C ILE A 148 -7.87 6.62 18.11
N PRO A 149 -8.17 7.34 19.21
CA PRO A 149 -8.50 8.76 19.15
C PRO A 149 -7.42 9.59 18.44
N GLY A 150 -7.83 10.45 17.51
CA GLY A 150 -6.97 11.33 16.73
C GLY A 150 -6.40 10.72 15.46
N LEU A 151 -6.62 9.42 15.19
CA LEU A 151 -6.19 8.78 13.94
C LEU A 151 -7.30 8.79 12.87
N PRO A 152 -6.96 8.67 11.57
CA PRO A 152 -7.95 8.53 10.51
C PRO A 152 -8.90 7.36 10.77
N VAL A 153 -10.20 7.51 10.49
CA VAL A 153 -11.18 6.43 10.67
C VAL A 153 -10.79 5.19 9.87
N GLN A 154 -10.89 4.02 10.50
CA GLN A 154 -10.58 2.75 9.86
C GLN A 154 -11.86 1.94 9.65
N VAL A 155 -11.82 0.95 8.76
CA VAL A 155 -12.90 -0.03 8.70
C VAL A 155 -12.96 -0.78 10.04
N LYS A 156 -14.17 -0.87 10.60
CA LYS A 156 -14.44 -1.54 11.87
C LYS A 156 -14.05 -3.02 11.77
N ASN A 157 -14.71 -3.73 10.87
CA ASN A 157 -14.38 -5.11 10.52
C ASN A 157 -14.11 -5.21 9.02
N VAL A 158 -13.01 -5.88 8.65
CA VAL A 158 -12.76 -6.19 7.24
C VAL A 158 -13.77 -7.24 6.78
N PRO A 159 -14.52 -7.00 5.70
CA PRO A 159 -15.44 -7.99 5.15
C PRO A 159 -14.71 -9.31 4.84
N GLU A 160 -15.35 -10.44 5.12
CA GLU A 160 -14.74 -11.77 4.93
C GLU A 160 -14.21 -11.98 3.50
N ASP A 161 -14.88 -11.40 2.51
CA ASP A 161 -14.54 -11.49 1.10
C ASP A 161 -13.39 -10.56 0.66
N GLU A 162 -13.03 -9.56 1.48
CA GLU A 162 -11.87 -8.69 1.31
C GLU A 162 -10.65 -9.14 2.13
N VAL A 163 -10.81 -10.17 2.98
CA VAL A 163 -9.68 -10.79 3.68
C VAL A 163 -8.78 -11.41 2.62
N TYR A 164 -7.48 -11.13 2.71
CA TYR A 164 -6.48 -11.76 1.84
C TYR A 164 -6.71 -13.26 1.80
N SER A 165 -6.77 -13.83 0.59
CA SER A 165 -6.78 -15.28 0.44
C SER A 165 -5.59 -15.82 1.23
N ILE A 166 -5.81 -16.83 2.07
CA ILE A 166 -4.83 -17.44 3.00
C ILE A 166 -3.64 -18.09 2.22
N SER A 167 -3.47 -17.79 0.93
CA SER A 167 -2.38 -18.24 0.09
C SER A 167 -1.06 -17.58 0.52
N LYS A 168 -0.43 -18.16 1.56
CA LYS A 168 1.02 -18.32 1.87
C LYS A 168 2.04 -17.17 1.68
N LYS A 169 1.80 -16.18 0.84
CA LYS A 169 2.75 -15.16 0.38
C LYS A 169 3.00 -14.09 1.45
N TRP A 170 2.02 -13.87 2.32
CA TRP A 170 2.04 -12.85 3.36
C TRP A 170 1.56 -13.36 4.72
N ASP A 171 1.67 -14.66 5.00
CA ASP A 171 1.47 -15.13 6.36
C ASP A 171 2.64 -14.63 7.23
N ILE A 172 2.49 -13.39 7.72
CA ILE A 172 3.45 -12.71 8.58
C ILE A 172 3.67 -13.54 9.84
N ALA A 173 2.65 -14.24 10.34
CA ALA A 173 2.75 -15.08 11.52
C ALA A 173 3.60 -16.32 11.25
N ALA A 174 3.32 -17.08 10.18
CA ALA A 174 4.15 -18.23 9.80
C ALA A 174 5.57 -17.82 9.40
N LYS A 175 5.74 -16.67 8.73
CA LYS A 175 7.07 -16.14 8.40
C LYS A 175 7.84 -15.71 9.64
N LYS A 176 7.19 -15.04 10.61
CA LYS A 176 7.77 -14.71 11.93
C LYS A 176 8.13 -15.97 12.72
N LEU A 177 7.26 -16.98 12.72
CA LEU A 177 7.51 -18.24 13.42
C LEU A 177 8.71 -18.98 12.81
N ARG A 178 8.76 -19.12 11.48
CA ARG A 178 9.90 -19.71 10.77
C ARG A 178 11.20 -19.00 11.11
N LEU A 179 11.18 -17.67 11.10
CA LEU A 179 12.33 -16.85 11.47
C LEU A 179 12.74 -17.00 12.95
N ARG A 180 11.83 -17.30 13.88
CA ARG A 180 12.20 -17.57 15.28
C ARG A 180 12.79 -18.97 15.49
N THR A 181 12.38 -19.96 14.70
CA THR A 181 12.84 -21.35 14.86
C THR A 181 14.23 -21.62 14.26
N GLU A 182 14.77 -20.69 13.48
CA GLU A 182 16.09 -20.80 12.86
C GLU A 182 17.18 -20.31 13.84
N LYS A 183 17.98 -21.24 14.37
CA LYS A 183 19.03 -21.01 15.40
C LYS A 183 20.02 -19.86 15.11
N GLY A 184 20.22 -19.47 13.85
CA GLY A 184 21.12 -18.37 13.50
C GLY A 184 20.51 -16.98 13.70
N LEU A 185 19.19 -16.88 13.87
CA LEU A 185 18.48 -15.64 14.12
C LEU A 185 18.37 -15.31 15.62
N ASP A 186 18.74 -16.21 16.52
CA ASP A 186 18.96 -15.90 17.95
C ASP A 186 20.07 -14.85 18.14
N LYS A 187 20.99 -14.69 17.18
CA LYS A 187 21.92 -13.56 17.19
C LYS A 187 21.24 -12.23 16.89
N ILE A 188 20.19 -12.22 16.06
CA ILE A 188 19.48 -11.02 15.60
C ILE A 188 18.33 -10.64 16.55
N PHE A 189 17.61 -11.64 17.05
CA PHE A 189 16.46 -11.51 17.94
C PHE A 189 16.81 -11.82 19.40
N GLY A 190 18.05 -12.23 19.68
CA GLY A 190 18.54 -12.40 21.05
C GLY A 190 18.70 -11.06 21.74
N CYS A 191 18.35 -11.01 23.02
CA CYS A 191 18.32 -9.79 23.82
C CYS A 191 19.71 -9.37 24.37
N GLY A 192 20.80 -9.69 23.68
CA GLY A 192 22.18 -9.42 24.14
C GLY A 192 22.87 -8.32 23.35
N PRO A 193 23.81 -7.56 23.95
CA PRO A 193 24.57 -6.55 23.24
C PRO A 193 25.52 -7.19 22.21
N TRP A 194 25.71 -6.50 21.08
CA TRP A 194 26.75 -6.82 20.10
C TRP A 194 28.12 -6.43 20.66
N LYS A 195 29.14 -7.29 20.48
CA LYS A 195 30.50 -7.00 20.98
C LYS A 195 31.30 -6.18 19.98
N THR A 196 31.03 -6.35 18.69
CA THR A 196 31.75 -5.72 17.58
C THR A 196 30.80 -5.32 16.44
N PHE A 197 31.23 -4.41 15.56
CA PHE A 197 30.51 -4.12 14.33
C PHE A 197 30.45 -5.33 13.36
N ASP A 198 31.44 -6.23 13.42
CA ASP A 198 31.45 -7.43 12.60
C ASP A 198 30.30 -8.37 12.99
N ASP A 199 29.93 -8.43 14.27
CA ASP A 199 28.77 -9.19 14.73
C ASP A 199 27.47 -8.69 14.06
N LEU A 200 27.31 -7.37 13.90
CA LEU A 200 26.17 -6.75 13.22
C LEU A 200 26.09 -7.17 11.74
N THR A 201 27.23 -7.33 11.07
CA THR A 201 27.26 -7.69 9.64
C THR A 201 27.16 -9.19 9.39
N SER A 202 27.48 -10.03 10.39
CA SER A 202 27.38 -11.50 10.32
C SER A 202 25.95 -11.98 10.03
N VAL A 203 24.97 -11.15 10.34
CA VAL A 203 23.55 -11.34 10.04
C VAL A 203 23.28 -11.50 8.54
N TYR A 204 24.05 -10.80 7.71
CA TYR A 204 23.89 -10.78 6.25
C TYR A 204 24.72 -11.85 5.50
N SER A 205 25.57 -12.62 6.19
CA SER A 205 26.30 -13.71 5.53
C SER A 205 25.48 -15.01 5.50
N SER A 206 24.45 -15.12 6.34
CA SER A 206 23.76 -16.40 6.59
C SER A 206 22.28 -16.42 6.15
N TYR A 207 21.56 -15.28 6.20
CA TYR A 207 20.09 -15.28 6.01
C TYR A 207 19.55 -14.17 5.11
N PHE A 208 20.26 -13.05 5.02
CA PHE A 208 19.84 -11.90 4.24
C PHE A 208 20.89 -11.55 3.20
N LYS A 209 20.47 -10.97 2.08
CA LYS A 209 21.44 -10.42 1.12
C LYS A 209 22.16 -9.23 1.77
N ARG A 210 23.49 -9.24 1.77
CA ARG A 210 24.31 -8.12 2.24
C ARG A 210 23.95 -6.82 1.52
N PRO A 211 23.45 -5.79 2.24
CA PRO A 211 23.17 -4.49 1.66
C PRO A 211 24.44 -3.80 1.20
N LYS A 212 24.37 -3.03 0.11
CA LYS A 212 25.50 -2.21 -0.37
C LYS A 212 25.96 -1.19 0.66
N ALA A 213 25.02 -0.64 1.45
CA ALA A 213 25.30 0.35 2.49
C ALA A 213 26.24 -0.14 3.59
N VAL A 214 26.45 -1.46 3.74
CA VAL A 214 27.39 -2.00 4.74
C VAL A 214 28.82 -1.51 4.49
N ASP A 215 29.18 -1.23 3.24
CA ASP A 215 30.53 -0.83 2.86
C ASP A 215 30.84 0.65 3.14
N ASP A 216 29.82 1.52 3.17
CA ASP A 216 30.02 2.97 3.20
C ASP A 216 29.18 3.72 4.24
N TRP A 217 28.42 3.05 5.11
CA TRP A 217 27.50 3.69 6.07
C TRP A 217 28.14 4.72 7.01
N LYS A 218 29.47 4.67 7.19
CA LYS A 218 30.22 5.62 8.01
C LYS A 218 30.53 6.94 7.30
N SER A 219 30.46 6.99 5.97
CA SER A 219 30.81 8.19 5.20
C SER A 219 29.74 9.27 5.27
N ASP A 220 30.15 10.51 5.08
CA ASP A 220 29.24 11.66 5.05
C ASP A 220 28.46 11.72 3.73
N GLU A 221 29.09 11.27 2.65
CA GLU A 221 28.45 11.12 1.34
C GLU A 221 27.32 10.09 1.37
N SER A 222 27.52 8.93 2.00
CA SER A 222 26.47 7.90 2.13
C SER A 222 25.35 8.42 3.03
N PHE A 223 25.69 9.11 4.13
CA PHE A 223 24.69 9.68 5.04
C PHE A 223 23.80 10.74 4.37
N GLY A 224 24.39 11.65 3.60
CA GLY A 224 23.66 12.65 2.83
C GLY A 224 22.90 12.06 1.65
N TRP A 225 23.51 11.11 0.91
CA TRP A 225 22.86 10.40 -0.20
C TRP A 225 21.57 9.71 0.25
N GLN A 226 21.55 9.15 1.45
CA GLN A 226 20.37 8.51 2.02
C GLN A 226 19.18 9.47 2.18
N ARG A 227 19.41 10.78 2.38
CA ARG A 227 18.32 11.78 2.49
C ARG A 227 17.57 12.00 1.19
N LEU A 228 18.16 11.59 0.06
CA LEU A 228 17.60 11.78 -1.27
C LEU A 228 17.19 10.47 -1.94
N ASN A 229 17.87 9.37 -1.63
CA ASN A 229 17.78 8.12 -2.39
C ASN A 229 17.52 6.87 -1.53
N SER A 230 17.27 7.03 -0.22
CA SER A 230 16.94 5.90 0.67
C SER A 230 15.43 5.77 0.87
N VAL A 231 15.04 5.04 1.93
CA VAL A 231 13.65 4.71 2.27
C VAL A 231 12.82 5.91 2.74
N ASN A 232 13.45 7.02 3.17
CA ASN A 232 12.76 8.20 3.69
C ASN A 232 13.21 9.54 3.04
N PRO A 233 13.02 9.74 1.72
CA PRO A 233 13.58 10.87 1.00
C PRO A 233 12.70 12.15 1.05
N ASN A 234 11.73 12.23 1.97
CA ASN A 234 10.69 13.26 1.94
C ASN A 234 10.89 14.40 2.96
N LEU A 235 11.98 14.36 3.73
CA LEU A 235 12.19 15.26 4.87
C LEU A 235 13.03 16.50 4.56
N ILE A 236 13.91 16.42 3.57
CA ILE A 236 14.91 17.46 3.32
C ILE A 236 14.31 18.66 2.58
N TYR A 237 14.62 19.86 3.05
CA TYR A 237 14.20 21.10 2.41
C TYR A 237 15.32 22.12 2.35
N LEU A 238 15.19 23.07 1.42
CA LEU A 238 16.15 24.15 1.25
C LEU A 238 16.16 25.05 2.49
N CYS A 239 17.34 25.24 3.10
CA CYS A 239 17.51 26.14 4.23
C CYS A 239 17.42 27.59 3.75
N LYS A 240 16.48 28.35 4.32
CA LYS A 240 16.31 29.80 4.05
C LYS A 240 16.88 30.66 5.17
N GLU A 241 16.91 30.13 6.38
CA GLU A 241 17.47 30.72 7.58
C GLU A 241 17.82 29.60 8.56
N ILE A 242 18.78 29.86 9.44
CA ILE A 242 19.13 28.92 10.51
C ILE A 242 18.08 29.08 11.64
N PRO A 243 17.39 28.00 12.06
CA PRO A 243 16.43 28.09 13.16
C PRO A 243 17.09 28.59 14.45
N THR A 244 16.43 29.48 15.20
CA THR A 244 16.98 30.08 16.44
C THR A 244 17.28 29.04 17.54
N LYS A 245 16.55 27.92 17.51
CA LYS A 245 16.69 26.75 18.38
C LYS A 245 17.91 25.88 18.03
N PHE A 246 18.47 26.03 16.83
CA PHE A 246 19.66 25.33 16.39
C PHE A 246 20.91 26.15 16.74
N GLY A 247 21.79 25.59 17.56
CA GLY A 247 22.92 26.30 18.17
C GLY A 247 24.13 26.56 17.26
N VAL A 248 24.01 26.34 15.95
CA VAL A 248 25.14 26.42 15.01
C VAL A 248 25.55 27.87 14.76
N THR A 249 26.85 28.12 14.70
CA THR A 249 27.44 29.44 14.45
C THR A 249 28.20 29.49 13.12
N GLU A 250 28.56 30.70 12.69
CA GLU A 250 29.38 30.91 11.49
C GLU A 250 30.76 30.22 11.61
N ASP A 251 31.38 30.32 12.78
CA ASP A 251 32.68 29.73 13.08
C ASP A 251 32.65 28.20 13.02
N ASP A 252 31.55 27.59 13.47
CA ASP A 252 31.36 26.14 13.41
C ASP A 252 31.36 25.62 11.97
N LEU A 253 30.82 26.40 11.03
CA LEU A 253 30.62 25.99 9.64
C LEU A 253 31.71 26.45 8.68
N ALA A 254 32.57 27.37 9.10
CA ALA A 254 33.58 28.02 8.24
C ALA A 254 34.45 27.03 7.45
N SER A 255 34.78 25.88 8.04
CA SER A 255 35.62 24.84 7.40
C SER A 255 34.86 23.89 6.46
N PHE A 256 33.52 23.94 6.46
CA PHE A 256 32.67 22.97 5.73
C PHE A 256 31.89 23.58 4.56
N LEU A 257 31.90 24.91 4.43
CA LEU A 257 31.15 25.63 3.39
C LEU A 257 32.03 26.10 2.22
N GLU A 258 33.22 25.51 2.06
CA GLU A 258 34.15 25.79 0.93
C GLU A 258 34.46 27.30 0.79
N GLY A 259 34.62 27.98 1.93
CA GLY A 259 34.94 29.41 2.01
C GLY A 259 33.74 30.35 1.90
N LEU A 260 32.52 29.83 1.80
CA LEU A 260 31.29 30.63 1.85
C LEU A 260 30.87 30.91 3.30
N THR A 261 30.31 32.10 3.51
CA THR A 261 29.52 32.36 4.72
C THR A 261 28.18 31.62 4.68
N ILE A 262 27.51 31.46 5.82
CA ILE A 262 26.16 30.86 5.90
C ILE A 262 25.20 31.62 4.98
N SER A 263 25.21 32.95 5.04
CA SER A 263 24.34 33.81 4.22
C SER A 263 24.59 33.61 2.72
N GLU A 264 25.84 33.52 2.30
CA GLU A 264 26.20 33.24 0.91
C GLU A 264 25.77 31.84 0.48
N ALA A 265 25.98 30.82 1.32
CA ALA A 265 25.59 29.45 1.04
C ALA A 265 24.06 29.28 0.94
N ILE A 266 23.29 29.98 1.78
CA ILE A 266 21.82 30.10 1.66
C ILE A 266 21.44 30.77 0.35
N SER A 267 22.05 31.92 0.01
CA SER A 267 21.73 32.67 -1.22
C SER A 267 22.01 31.87 -2.49
N LYS A 268 23.09 31.06 -2.47
CA LYS A 268 23.48 30.12 -3.53
C LYS A 268 22.67 28.82 -3.51
N LYS A 269 21.72 28.66 -2.58
CA LYS A 269 20.87 27.47 -2.41
C LYS A 269 21.66 26.17 -2.20
N ARG A 270 22.76 26.26 -1.47
CA ARG A 270 23.65 25.13 -1.19
C ARG A 270 23.42 24.52 0.19
N LEU A 271 22.65 25.17 1.07
CA LEU A 271 22.31 24.67 2.40
C LEU A 271 20.90 24.07 2.44
N PHE A 272 20.79 22.92 3.09
CA PHE A 272 19.57 22.17 3.26
C PHE A 272 19.41 21.76 4.73
N LEU A 273 18.18 21.65 5.19
CA LEU A 273 17.84 21.38 6.58
C LEU A 273 16.90 20.18 6.65
N ILE A 274 17.04 19.40 7.70
CA ILE A 274 16.02 18.47 8.18
C ILE A 274 15.77 18.79 9.65
N ASP A 275 14.51 18.98 10.02
CA ASP A 275 14.08 19.21 11.39
C ASP A 275 13.04 18.15 11.77
N LEU A 276 13.39 17.30 12.74
CA LEU A 276 12.55 16.22 13.25
C LEU A 276 11.82 16.62 14.56
N GLU A 277 11.41 17.88 14.68
CA GLU A 277 10.66 18.44 15.81
C GLU A 277 9.41 17.63 16.20
N ILE A 278 8.76 16.98 15.23
CA ILE A 278 7.60 16.11 15.49
C ILE A 278 7.89 14.97 16.48
N LEU A 279 9.16 14.59 16.64
CA LEU A 279 9.57 13.55 17.58
C LEU A 279 9.80 14.08 19.00
N ASP A 280 9.77 15.40 19.19
CA ASP A 280 9.97 16.01 20.50
C ASP A 280 8.84 15.64 21.45
N GLY A 281 9.20 15.20 22.66
CA GLY A 281 8.24 14.74 23.67
C GLY A 281 7.59 13.37 23.40
N VAL A 282 7.96 12.64 22.34
CA VAL A 282 7.44 11.28 22.10
C VAL A 282 7.83 10.35 23.25
N THR A 283 6.82 9.69 23.84
CA THR A 283 7.02 8.81 24.99
C THR A 283 7.75 7.54 24.59
N CYS A 284 8.81 7.21 25.34
CA CYS A 284 9.61 6.00 25.15
C CYS A 284 9.48 5.04 26.34
N PHE A 285 9.83 3.78 26.13
CA PHE A 285 10.07 2.86 27.25
C PHE A 285 11.22 3.37 28.13
N LYS A 286 11.20 3.04 29.42
CA LYS A 286 12.07 3.61 30.48
C LYS A 286 13.57 3.65 30.17
N GLU A 287 14.09 2.78 29.32
CA GLU A 287 15.51 2.65 28.99
C GLU A 287 15.88 3.19 27.61
N TYR A 288 14.92 3.75 26.88
CA TYR A 288 15.09 4.22 25.50
C TYR A 288 14.88 5.72 25.41
N VAL A 289 15.55 6.33 24.44
CA VAL A 289 15.47 7.76 24.14
C VAL A 289 15.14 7.90 22.67
N CYS A 290 14.12 8.72 22.35
CA CYS A 290 13.83 9.16 20.99
C CYS A 290 14.45 10.55 20.80
N PRO A 291 15.50 10.70 19.98
CA PRO A 291 16.00 12.02 19.64
C PRO A 291 15.05 12.75 18.71
N ALA A 292 15.10 14.09 18.74
CA ALA A 292 14.36 14.98 17.84
C ALA A 292 15.36 15.94 17.19
N PRO A 293 16.20 15.46 16.26
CA PRO A 293 17.37 16.19 15.80
C PRO A 293 17.04 17.26 14.77
N ILE A 294 17.95 18.24 14.68
CA ILE A 294 18.05 19.20 13.59
C ILE A 294 19.38 18.94 12.89
N ALA A 295 19.35 18.68 11.58
CA ALA A 295 20.54 18.38 10.79
C ALA A 295 20.65 19.33 9.59
N LEU A 296 21.84 19.90 9.41
CA LEU A 296 22.18 20.79 8.33
C LEU A 296 23.10 20.08 7.34
N PHE A 297 22.82 20.28 6.06
CA PHE A 297 23.53 19.67 4.95
C PHE A 297 23.99 20.73 3.97
N PHE A 298 25.12 20.49 3.33
CA PHE A 298 25.69 21.33 2.30
C PHE A 298 25.88 20.54 1.01
N VAL A 299 25.56 21.16 -0.13
CA VAL A 299 25.95 20.64 -1.45
C VAL A 299 27.33 21.16 -1.77
N ASN A 300 28.33 20.27 -1.76
CA ASN A 300 29.73 20.60 -2.05
C ASN A 300 29.97 20.87 -3.54
N ASP A 301 31.18 21.32 -3.92
CA ASP A 301 31.51 21.67 -5.30
C ASP A 301 31.50 20.44 -6.25
N LYS A 302 31.53 19.22 -5.69
CA LYS A 302 31.34 17.96 -6.43
C LYS A 302 29.86 17.62 -6.67
N GLY A 303 28.94 18.45 -6.20
CA GLY A 303 27.49 18.22 -6.30
C GLY A 303 26.97 17.15 -5.33
N GLN A 304 27.72 16.81 -4.28
CA GLN A 304 27.32 15.83 -3.28
C GLN A 304 26.70 16.54 -2.07
N LEU A 305 25.59 16.01 -1.58
CA LEU A 305 24.98 16.45 -0.34
C LEU A 305 25.71 15.78 0.83
N VAL A 306 26.27 16.57 1.75
CA VAL A 306 26.99 16.09 2.93
C VAL A 306 26.48 16.78 4.20
N PRO A 307 26.38 16.08 5.35
CA PRO A 307 26.07 16.70 6.63
C PRO A 307 27.20 17.63 7.09
N VAL A 308 26.84 18.79 7.62
CA VAL A 308 27.81 19.78 8.16
C VAL A 308 27.59 20.12 9.63
N ALA A 309 26.38 19.87 10.16
CA ALA A 309 26.10 20.03 11.58
C ALA A 309 24.87 19.20 12.00
N ILE A 310 24.89 18.65 13.21
CA ILE A 310 23.76 17.91 13.80
C ILE A 310 23.58 18.34 15.26
N GLN A 311 22.38 18.73 15.66
CA GLN A 311 21.97 18.88 17.06
C GLN A 311 20.93 17.81 17.37
N LEU A 312 21.09 17.04 18.46
CA LEU A 312 20.31 15.82 18.68
C LEU A 312 18.90 16.06 19.27
N PHE A 313 18.71 17.20 19.93
CA PHE A 313 17.41 17.62 20.47
C PHE A 313 17.07 19.05 20.05
N GLN A 314 15.81 19.43 20.22
CA GLN A 314 15.28 20.70 19.71
C GLN A 314 15.88 21.93 20.39
N GLN A 315 16.05 21.91 21.73
CA GLN A 315 16.50 23.08 22.49
C GLN A 315 18.03 23.08 22.64
N LYS A 316 18.70 24.12 22.13
CA LYS A 316 20.14 24.31 22.35
C LYS A 316 20.47 24.49 23.83
N GLY A 317 21.59 23.94 24.27
CA GLY A 317 22.05 24.06 25.65
C GLY A 317 23.39 23.36 25.87
N PRO A 318 24.01 23.51 27.05
CA PRO A 318 25.30 22.89 27.36
C PRO A 318 25.27 21.36 27.25
N ASP A 319 24.11 20.74 27.53
CA ASP A 319 23.91 19.29 27.46
C ASP A 319 23.38 18.82 26.08
N ASN A 320 23.23 19.73 25.11
CA ASN A 320 22.81 19.45 23.74
C ASN A 320 23.66 20.26 22.75
N PRO A 321 24.94 19.90 22.57
CA PRO A 321 25.86 20.60 21.68
C PRO A 321 25.49 20.37 20.21
N VAL A 322 26.06 21.22 19.35
CA VAL A 322 26.08 20.97 17.91
C VAL A 322 27.30 20.11 17.59
N PHE A 323 27.05 18.96 17.00
CA PHE A 323 28.09 18.05 16.53
C PHE A 323 28.50 18.40 15.11
N LEU A 324 29.80 18.33 14.83
CA LEU A 324 30.41 18.74 13.57
C LEU A 324 31.28 17.61 12.97
N PRO A 325 31.52 17.61 11.64
CA PRO A 325 32.46 16.66 11.03
C PRO A 325 33.90 16.74 11.56
N SER A 326 34.29 17.86 12.19
CA SER A 326 35.60 18.05 12.84
C SER A 326 35.70 17.43 14.23
N ASP A 327 34.59 16.99 14.83
CA ASP A 327 34.61 16.32 16.12
C ASP A 327 35.41 15.00 16.06
N PRO A 328 35.82 14.43 17.21
CA PRO A 328 36.45 13.12 17.23
C PRO A 328 35.64 12.10 16.41
N PRO A 329 36.27 11.24 15.59
CA PRO A 329 35.56 10.45 14.58
C PRO A 329 34.38 9.62 15.11
N ASN A 330 34.51 9.08 16.32
CA ASN A 330 33.44 8.29 16.94
C ASN A 330 32.29 9.17 17.46
N THR A 331 32.57 10.41 17.85
CA THR A 331 31.57 11.38 18.31
C THR A 331 30.68 11.82 17.14
N TRP A 332 31.29 12.19 16.01
CA TRP A 332 30.54 12.51 14.79
C TRP A 332 29.73 11.31 14.26
N LEU A 333 30.35 10.12 14.24
CA LEU A 333 29.66 8.90 13.84
C LEU A 333 28.45 8.61 14.73
N PHE A 334 28.58 8.81 16.05
CA PHE A 334 27.48 8.60 17.00
C PHE A 334 26.34 9.59 16.76
N ALA A 335 26.64 10.87 16.50
CA ALA A 335 25.62 11.86 16.16
C ALA A 335 24.80 11.45 14.91
N LYS A 336 25.48 10.98 13.86
CA LYS A 336 24.82 10.43 12.66
C LYS A 336 23.98 9.19 12.95
N MET A 337 24.45 8.29 13.83
CA MET A 337 23.68 7.11 14.24
C MET A 337 22.41 7.51 15.00
N TRP A 338 22.48 8.46 15.92
CA TRP A 338 21.32 8.98 16.65
C TRP A 338 20.32 9.67 15.73
N TYR A 339 20.81 10.45 14.76
CA TYR A 339 19.96 10.99 13.71
C TYR A 339 19.21 9.87 12.96
N ASN A 340 19.90 8.78 12.58
CA ASN A 340 19.27 7.66 11.88
C ASN A 340 18.23 6.91 12.74
N VAL A 341 18.35 6.92 14.07
CA VAL A 341 17.31 6.40 14.98
C VAL A 341 16.05 7.25 14.89
N ALA A 342 16.17 8.57 14.93
CA ALA A 342 15.05 9.49 14.73
C ALA A 342 14.42 9.35 13.34
N ASP A 343 15.23 9.38 12.29
CA ASP A 343 14.79 9.22 10.90
C ASP A 343 14.06 7.89 10.67
N THR A 344 14.52 6.80 11.28
CA THR A 344 13.84 5.50 11.22
C THR A 344 12.50 5.52 11.96
N SER A 345 12.44 6.18 13.11
CA SER A 345 11.21 6.32 13.91
C SER A 345 10.15 7.12 13.16
N TYR A 346 10.56 8.24 12.54
CA TYR A 346 9.71 9.02 11.65
C TYR A 346 9.29 8.19 10.42
N HIS A 347 10.23 7.51 9.77
CA HIS A 347 9.93 6.73 8.57
C HIS A 347 8.86 5.66 8.82
N GLN A 348 9.03 4.85 9.88
CA GLN A 348 8.10 3.75 10.14
C GLN A 348 6.72 4.24 10.58
N SER A 349 6.68 5.28 11.41
CA SER A 349 5.42 5.77 11.99
C SER A 349 4.69 6.71 11.03
N VAL A 350 5.41 7.67 10.44
CA VAL A 350 4.81 8.71 9.60
C VAL A 350 4.88 8.32 8.13
N SER A 351 6.09 8.17 7.58
CA SER A 351 6.25 8.00 6.12
C SER A 351 5.67 6.70 5.58
N HIS A 352 5.62 5.64 6.40
CA HIS A 352 5.19 4.31 5.99
C HIS A 352 3.79 3.97 6.48
N LEU A 353 3.49 4.18 7.77
CA LEU A 353 2.20 3.82 8.35
C LEU A 353 1.12 4.90 8.14
N GLU A 354 1.42 6.16 8.44
CA GLU A 354 0.42 7.25 8.40
C GLU A 354 0.27 7.93 7.05
N ASN A 355 1.28 7.90 6.18
CA ASN A 355 1.23 8.54 4.87
C ASN A 355 0.23 7.85 3.93
N PHE A 356 -1.04 8.15 4.13
CA PHE A 356 -2.08 8.08 3.12
C PHE A 356 -1.84 9.24 2.16
N LYS A 357 -1.09 8.99 1.08
CA LYS A 357 -1.02 9.93 -0.05
C LYS A 357 -2.38 10.10 -0.72
#